data_AF-A0A0N1LYS9-F1
#
_entry.id   AF-A0A0N1LYS9-F1
#
_cell.length_a   1.000
_cell.length_b   1.000
_cell.length_c   1.000
_cell.angle_alpha   90.00
_cell.angle_beta   90.00
_cell.angle_gamma   90.00
#
_symmetry.space_group_name_H-M   'P 1'
#
loop_
_entity.id
_entity.type
_entity.pdbx_description
1 polymer ?
#
loop_
_entity_poly.entity_id
_entity_poly.type
_entity_poly.pdbx_seq_one_letter_code
_entity_poly.pdbx_strand_id
1 'polypeptide(L)'
;MKRIYFFVGVLSTIIICLALVINPRDISASEKVRLNLEKLDQSIQDQIENHTLLSLSSNPYDYIAENEYYDAIIELGVAALCELENSLVSSDENGLVQYIISIAIEDISHTNVNEILGNEDFGWEDAHEFTTEWLEIKDTVTENVETIIQSELLNDEEKIEKINHYGLLAVLAIESYVNTAEGRQSSFLKAGLKHVVESYNLDEKEIELVYELF
;
A
#
# COMPACT_ATOMS: atom_id res chain seq x y z
N MET A 1 -35.06 51.83 -14.99
CA MET A 1 -34.55 51.41 -13.66
C MET A 1 -35.05 50.02 -13.23
N LYS A 2 -36.35 49.76 -13.07
CA LYS A 2 -36.88 48.44 -12.61
C LYS A 2 -36.42 47.21 -13.44
N ARG A 3 -36.26 47.36 -14.76
CA ARG A 3 -35.76 46.27 -15.64
C ARG A 3 -34.29 45.92 -15.40
N ILE A 4 -33.46 46.89 -15.02
CA ILE A 4 -32.02 46.67 -14.77
C ILE A 4 -31.84 45.89 -13.47
N TYR A 5 -32.58 46.23 -12.41
CA TYR A 5 -32.55 45.49 -11.14
C TYR A 5 -33.06 44.05 -11.27
N PHE A 6 -34.03 43.82 -12.17
CA PHE A 6 -34.51 42.46 -12.48
C PHE A 6 -33.42 41.62 -13.15
N PHE A 7 -32.71 42.17 -14.14
CA PHE A 7 -31.60 41.47 -14.81
C PHE A 7 -30.41 41.22 -13.88
N VAL A 8 -30.06 42.19 -13.01
CA VAL A 8 -28.98 42.03 -12.02
C VAL A 8 -29.34 40.97 -10.98
N GLY A 9 -30.61 40.93 -10.53
CA GLY A 9 -31.09 39.89 -9.62
C GLY A 9 -30.98 38.48 -10.22
N VAL A 10 -31.45 38.30 -11.46
CA VAL A 10 -31.40 37.01 -12.18
C VAL A 10 -29.95 36.56 -12.44
N LEU A 11 -29.05 37.48 -12.82
CA LEU A 11 -27.64 37.16 -13.04
C LEU A 11 -26.95 36.72 -11.73
N SER A 12 -27.26 37.38 -10.61
CA SER A 12 -26.70 37.03 -9.29
C SER A 12 -27.17 35.64 -8.82
N THR A 13 -28.43 35.29 -9.06
CA THR A 13 -28.95 33.96 -8.72
C THR A 13 -28.34 32.86 -9.58
N ILE A 14 -28.06 33.13 -10.86
CA ILE A 14 -27.39 32.16 -11.74
C ILE A 14 -25.95 31.88 -11.27
N ILE A 15 -25.21 32.92 -10.86
CA ILE A 15 -23.84 32.76 -10.35
C ILE A 15 -23.82 31.98 -9.02
N ILE A 16 -24.77 32.24 -8.12
CA ILE A 16 -24.90 31.50 -6.85
C ILE A 16 -25.29 30.04 -7.11
N CYS A 17 -26.21 29.77 -8.04
CA CYS A 17 -26.55 28.40 -8.44
C CYS A 17 -25.37 27.68 -9.10
N LEU A 18 -24.54 28.37 -9.90
CA LEU A 18 -23.36 27.78 -10.51
C LEU A 18 -22.29 27.42 -9.46
N ALA A 19 -22.11 28.27 -8.44
CA ALA A 19 -21.20 28.02 -7.32
C ALA A 19 -21.65 26.84 -6.44
N LEU A 20 -22.96 26.59 -6.31
CA LEU A 20 -23.52 25.45 -5.56
C LEU A 20 -23.47 24.12 -6.33
N VAL A 21 -23.15 24.13 -7.64
CA VAL A 21 -23.00 22.91 -8.47
C VAL A 21 -21.53 22.44 -8.51
N ILE A 22 -20.58 23.28 -8.10
CA ILE A 22 -19.18 22.88 -7.91
C ILE A 22 -19.08 22.20 -6.54
N ASN A 23 -19.63 20.99 -6.42
CA ASN A 23 -19.17 20.08 -5.38
C ASN A 23 -17.71 19.74 -5.71
N PRO A 24 -16.74 19.93 -4.79
CA PRO A 24 -15.46 19.26 -4.95
C PRO A 24 -15.78 17.76 -5.11
N ARG A 25 -15.37 17.16 -6.23
CA ARG A 25 -15.44 15.70 -6.33
C ARG A 25 -14.46 15.18 -5.29
N ASP A 26 -14.95 14.39 -4.34
CA ASP A 26 -14.06 13.57 -3.54
C ASP A 26 -13.35 12.62 -4.50
N ILE A 27 -12.06 12.89 -4.71
CA ILE A 27 -11.20 12.07 -5.57
C ILE A 27 -10.98 10.73 -4.86
N SER A 28 -11.22 9.62 -5.55
CA SER A 28 -11.00 8.28 -4.99
C SER A 28 -9.53 8.05 -4.62
N ALA A 29 -9.26 7.10 -3.72
CA ALA A 29 -7.89 6.73 -3.37
C ALA A 29 -7.08 6.31 -4.61
N SER A 30 -7.65 5.47 -5.48
CA SER A 30 -7.06 5.09 -6.78
C SER A 30 -6.70 6.31 -7.65
N GLU A 31 -7.59 7.29 -7.80
CA GLU A 31 -7.27 8.49 -8.58
C GLU A 31 -6.20 9.36 -7.91
N LYS A 32 -6.14 9.41 -6.57
CA LYS A 32 -5.05 10.08 -5.85
C LYS A 32 -3.70 9.38 -6.07
N VAL A 33 -3.67 8.04 -6.00
CA VAL A 33 -2.46 7.25 -6.32
C VAL A 33 -1.99 7.57 -7.73
N ARG A 34 -2.87 7.49 -8.72
CA ARG A 34 -2.54 7.78 -10.13
C ARG A 34 -1.96 9.18 -10.32
N LEU A 35 -2.58 10.20 -9.71
CA LEU A 35 -2.09 11.57 -9.77
C LEU A 35 -0.74 11.76 -9.08
N ASN A 36 -0.52 11.09 -7.94
CA ASN A 36 0.76 11.18 -7.24
C ASN A 36 1.87 10.41 -7.97
N LEU A 37 1.59 9.26 -8.57
CA LEU A 37 2.54 8.54 -9.42
C LEU A 37 2.95 9.37 -10.64
N GLU A 38 1.99 10.04 -11.30
CA GLU A 38 2.29 10.93 -12.42
C GLU A 38 3.20 12.09 -11.99
N LYS A 39 2.94 12.71 -10.84
CA LYS A 39 3.78 13.79 -10.31
C LYS A 39 5.13 13.31 -9.81
N LEU A 40 5.19 12.10 -9.26
CA LEU A 40 6.42 11.45 -8.85
C LEU A 40 7.32 11.23 -10.06
N ASP A 41 6.79 10.66 -11.16
CA ASP A 41 7.55 10.50 -12.41
C ASP A 41 8.01 11.85 -12.95
N GLN A 42 7.12 12.85 -13.02
CA GLN A 42 7.50 14.22 -13.43
C GLN A 42 8.63 14.80 -12.57
N SER A 43 8.55 14.64 -11.25
CA SER A 43 9.60 15.09 -10.33
C SER A 43 10.93 14.39 -10.62
N ILE A 44 10.93 13.07 -10.86
CA ILE A 44 12.12 12.30 -11.24
C ILE A 44 12.69 12.80 -12.58
N GLN A 45 11.85 12.98 -13.60
CA GLN A 45 12.28 13.50 -14.89
C GLN A 45 12.89 14.90 -14.74
N ASP A 46 12.31 15.78 -13.94
CA ASP A 46 12.85 17.10 -13.65
C ASP A 46 14.25 17.03 -13.01
N GLN A 47 14.50 16.08 -12.10
CA GLN A 47 15.83 15.87 -11.53
C GLN A 47 16.85 15.47 -12.60
N ILE A 48 16.44 14.56 -13.50
CA ILE A 48 17.27 14.05 -14.60
C ILE A 48 17.58 15.15 -15.62
N GLU A 49 16.55 15.88 -16.08
CA GLU A 49 16.69 16.96 -17.07
C GLU A 49 17.55 18.11 -16.54
N ASN A 50 17.46 18.42 -15.25
CA ASN A 50 18.25 19.47 -14.61
C ASN A 50 19.63 19.00 -14.12
N HIS A 51 20.01 17.74 -14.37
CA HIS A 51 21.29 17.16 -13.97
C HIS A 51 21.64 17.38 -12.50
N THR A 52 20.66 17.22 -11.61
CA THR A 52 20.88 17.39 -10.17
C THR A 52 21.76 16.27 -9.62
N LEU A 53 22.26 16.39 -8.39
CA LEU A 53 23.03 15.30 -7.75
C LEU A 53 22.20 14.01 -7.66
N LEU A 54 20.89 14.13 -7.42
CA LEU A 54 19.98 13.00 -7.33
C LEU A 54 19.90 12.21 -8.64
N SER A 55 19.96 12.88 -9.80
CA SER A 55 19.98 12.22 -11.11
C SER A 55 21.18 11.29 -11.36
N LEU A 56 22.23 11.43 -10.55
CA LEU A 56 23.41 10.55 -10.61
C LEU A 56 23.26 9.31 -9.71
N SER A 57 22.21 9.25 -8.90
CA SER A 57 21.94 8.09 -8.07
C SER A 57 21.40 6.93 -8.89
N SER A 58 21.95 5.75 -8.62
CA SER A 58 21.44 4.46 -9.10
C SER A 58 20.58 3.75 -8.04
N ASN A 59 20.35 4.38 -6.89
CA ASN A 59 19.58 3.82 -5.79
C ASN A 59 18.14 4.35 -5.83
N PRO A 60 17.11 3.51 -6.09
CA PRO A 60 15.72 3.94 -6.13
C PRO A 60 15.24 4.64 -4.85
N TYR A 61 15.76 4.22 -3.69
CA TYR A 61 15.43 4.81 -2.39
C TYR A 61 15.82 6.29 -2.27
N ASP A 62 16.83 6.75 -3.02
CA ASP A 62 17.24 8.16 -2.98
C ASP A 62 16.16 9.06 -3.60
N TYR A 63 15.37 8.56 -4.54
CA TYR A 63 14.32 9.32 -5.25
C TYR A 63 13.03 9.48 -4.44
N ILE A 64 12.88 8.71 -3.35
CA ILE A 64 11.70 8.71 -2.48
C ILE A 64 11.97 9.28 -1.09
N ALA A 65 13.24 9.38 -0.66
CA ALA A 65 13.61 9.82 0.70
C ALA A 65 13.08 11.21 1.11
N GLU A 66 12.89 12.12 0.14
CA GLU A 66 12.33 13.47 0.37
C GLU A 66 11.32 13.83 -0.75
N ASN A 67 10.40 12.91 -1.05
CA ASN A 67 9.45 13.06 -2.15
C ASN A 67 7.99 13.14 -1.66
N GLU A 68 7.43 14.35 -1.66
CA GLU A 68 6.06 14.59 -1.16
C GLU A 68 4.98 13.78 -1.87
N TYR A 69 5.21 13.37 -3.12
CA TYR A 69 4.26 12.55 -3.88
C TYR A 69 4.31 11.08 -3.48
N TYR A 70 5.51 10.59 -3.12
CA TYR A 70 5.68 9.28 -2.53
C TYR A 70 5.03 9.24 -1.14
N ASP A 71 5.34 10.23 -0.29
CA ASP A 71 4.75 10.35 1.05
C ASP A 71 3.21 10.38 0.97
N ALA A 72 2.66 11.14 0.02
CA ALA A 72 1.22 11.20 -0.19
C ALA A 72 0.59 9.88 -0.70
N ILE A 73 1.37 8.96 -1.28
CA ILE A 73 0.92 7.59 -1.59
C ILE A 73 0.92 6.75 -0.31
N ILE A 74 1.99 6.81 0.49
CA ILE A 74 2.10 6.08 1.76
C ILE A 74 1.00 6.50 2.74
N GLU A 75 0.68 7.80 2.80
CA GLU A 75 -0.40 8.34 3.65
C GLU A 75 -1.81 7.82 3.28
N LEU A 76 -2.01 7.30 2.06
CA LEU A 76 -3.28 6.66 1.69
C LEU A 76 -3.44 5.26 2.30
N GLY A 77 -2.34 4.66 2.78
CA GLY A 77 -2.33 3.36 3.44
C GLY A 77 -2.95 2.26 2.57
N VAL A 78 -3.68 1.35 3.21
CA VAL A 78 -4.30 0.17 2.58
C VAL A 78 -5.12 0.52 1.32
N ALA A 79 -5.73 1.70 1.30
CA ALA A 79 -6.56 2.15 0.17
C ALA A 79 -5.77 2.38 -1.14
N ALA A 80 -4.44 2.47 -1.08
CA ALA A 80 -3.59 2.60 -2.27
C ALA A 80 -3.22 1.26 -2.92
N LEU A 81 -3.19 0.16 -2.15
CA LEU A 81 -2.61 -1.12 -2.57
C LEU A 81 -3.19 -1.63 -3.90
N CYS A 82 -4.51 -1.61 -4.06
CA CYS A 82 -5.15 -2.09 -5.28
C CYS A 82 -4.67 -1.35 -6.54
N GLU A 83 -4.55 -0.03 -6.48
CA GLU A 83 -4.10 0.75 -7.65
C GLU A 83 -2.61 0.55 -7.92
N LEU A 84 -1.79 0.43 -6.86
CA LEU A 84 -0.35 0.15 -7.00
C LEU A 84 -0.10 -1.22 -7.63
N GLU A 85 -0.79 -2.27 -7.15
CA GLU A 85 -0.73 -3.61 -7.73
C GLU A 85 -1.17 -3.61 -9.20
N ASN A 86 -2.31 -2.98 -9.50
CA ASN A 86 -2.80 -2.87 -10.88
C ASN A 86 -1.79 -2.13 -11.78
N SER A 87 -1.10 -1.12 -11.25
CA SER A 87 -0.09 -0.37 -11.99
C SER A 87 1.12 -1.22 -12.34
N LEU A 88 1.52 -2.16 -11.49
CA LEU A 88 2.57 -3.13 -11.81
C LEU A 88 2.09 -4.19 -12.81
N VAL A 89 0.94 -4.82 -12.54
CA VAL A 89 0.43 -5.95 -13.35
C VAL A 89 0.07 -5.52 -14.78
N SER A 90 -0.36 -4.27 -14.97
CA SER A 90 -0.73 -3.74 -16.29
C SER A 90 0.41 -3.06 -17.04
N SER A 91 1.57 -2.90 -16.42
CA SER A 91 2.74 -2.24 -17.00
C SER A 91 3.61 -3.24 -17.75
N ASP A 92 3.98 -2.92 -18.99
CA ASP A 92 5.05 -3.60 -19.72
C ASP A 92 6.45 -3.01 -19.39
N GLU A 93 6.48 -1.90 -18.64
CA GLU A 93 7.71 -1.22 -18.20
C GLU A 93 8.24 -1.84 -16.91
N ASN A 94 9.56 -1.79 -16.72
CA ASN A 94 10.28 -2.31 -15.54
C ASN A 94 11.35 -1.31 -15.08
N GLY A 95 10.97 -0.03 -15.04
CA GLY A 95 11.88 1.07 -14.76
C GLY A 95 11.89 1.51 -13.30
N LEU A 96 12.56 2.63 -13.03
CA LEU A 96 12.66 3.23 -11.70
C LEU A 96 11.29 3.47 -11.04
N VAL A 97 10.29 3.91 -11.82
CA VAL A 97 8.93 4.16 -11.30
C VAL A 97 8.27 2.85 -10.85
N GLN A 98 8.37 1.77 -11.62
CA GLN A 98 7.83 0.47 -11.20
C GLN A 98 8.55 -0.07 -9.97
N TYR A 99 9.87 0.10 -9.88
CA TYR A 99 10.62 -0.27 -8.67
C TYR A 99 10.12 0.52 -7.44
N ILE A 100 9.88 1.82 -7.59
CA ILE A 100 9.32 2.65 -6.52
C ILE A 100 7.90 2.20 -6.12
N ILE A 101 7.07 1.78 -7.08
CA ILE A 101 5.75 1.21 -6.79
C ILE A 101 5.88 -0.07 -5.96
N SER A 102 6.82 -0.96 -6.29
CA SER A 102 7.12 -2.16 -5.50
C SER A 102 7.49 -1.82 -4.06
N ILE A 103 8.36 -0.82 -3.85
CA ILE A 103 8.71 -0.35 -2.49
C ILE A 103 7.46 0.17 -1.76
N ALA A 104 6.61 0.98 -2.42
CA ALA A 104 5.39 1.49 -1.80
C ALA A 104 4.42 0.36 -1.39
N ILE A 105 4.36 -0.74 -2.16
CA ILE A 105 3.56 -1.91 -1.79
C ILE A 105 4.12 -2.57 -0.53
N GLU A 106 5.44 -2.81 -0.43
CA GLU A 106 6.06 -3.38 0.78
C GLU A 106 5.85 -2.46 2.00
N ASP A 107 6.07 -1.15 1.85
CA ASP A 107 5.93 -0.19 2.94
C ASP A 107 4.51 -0.11 3.49
N ILE A 108 3.50 -0.06 2.62
CA ILE A 108 2.09 0.02 3.01
C ILE A 108 1.60 -1.32 3.57
N SER A 109 2.00 -2.43 2.95
CA SER A 109 1.57 -3.76 3.39
C SER A 109 2.35 -4.26 4.62
N HIS A 110 3.44 -3.58 4.99
CA HIS A 110 4.40 -4.07 5.98
C HIS A 110 4.93 -5.49 5.68
N THR A 111 4.82 -5.92 4.43
CA THR A 111 5.30 -7.23 3.98
C THR A 111 6.74 -7.10 3.55
N ASN A 112 7.59 -8.00 4.04
CA ASN A 112 8.97 -8.11 3.62
C ASN A 112 9.12 -9.34 2.71
N VAL A 113 9.07 -9.12 1.40
CA VAL A 113 9.14 -10.17 0.39
C VAL A 113 10.47 -10.91 0.49
N ASN A 114 11.58 -10.19 0.72
CA ASN A 114 12.92 -10.78 0.76
C ASN A 114 13.09 -11.77 1.92
N GLU A 115 12.58 -11.44 3.11
CA GLU A 115 12.60 -12.32 4.28
C GLU A 115 11.73 -13.56 4.07
N ILE A 116 10.56 -13.40 3.42
CA ILE A 116 9.67 -14.54 3.10
C ILE A 116 10.37 -15.52 2.15
N LEU A 117 11.08 -15.01 1.15
CA LEU A 117 11.82 -15.80 0.17
C LEU A 117 13.15 -16.35 0.72
N GLY A 118 13.59 -15.90 1.89
CA GLY A 118 14.90 -16.23 2.44
C GLY A 118 16.05 -15.69 1.60
N ASN A 119 15.84 -14.56 0.92
CA ASN A 119 16.79 -13.88 0.04
C ASN A 119 17.24 -12.53 0.61
N GLU A 120 17.53 -12.49 1.91
CA GLU A 120 17.91 -11.26 2.65
C GLU A 120 19.12 -10.54 2.03
N ASP A 121 20.05 -11.29 1.43
CA ASP A 121 21.32 -10.76 0.92
C ASP A 121 21.21 -10.10 -0.47
N PHE A 122 20.22 -10.48 -1.29
CA PHE A 122 20.13 -10.03 -2.68
C PHE A 122 18.81 -9.34 -3.00
N GLY A 123 17.75 -9.68 -2.27
CA GLY A 123 16.39 -9.21 -2.52
C GLY A 123 15.87 -9.51 -3.93
N TRP A 124 14.73 -8.94 -4.27
CA TRP A 124 14.23 -8.89 -5.65
C TRP A 124 15.03 -7.87 -6.47
N GLU A 125 15.41 -8.23 -7.70
CA GLU A 125 16.29 -7.44 -8.57
C GLU A 125 15.56 -6.29 -9.27
N ASP A 126 14.28 -6.51 -9.62
CA ASP A 126 13.47 -5.54 -10.34
C ASP A 126 11.96 -5.69 -10.06
N ALA A 127 11.15 -4.79 -10.63
CA ALA A 127 9.72 -4.74 -10.34
C ALA A 127 8.94 -5.92 -10.93
N HIS A 128 9.44 -6.56 -12.00
CA HIS A 128 8.82 -7.77 -12.55
C HIS A 128 9.04 -8.98 -11.65
N GLU A 129 10.27 -9.16 -11.15
CA GLU A 129 10.56 -10.18 -10.15
C GLU A 129 9.70 -9.96 -8.90
N PHE A 130 9.70 -8.73 -8.36
CA PHE A 130 8.83 -8.36 -7.25
C PHE A 130 7.37 -8.72 -7.52
N THR A 131 6.82 -8.34 -8.67
CA THR A 131 5.41 -8.59 -9.00
C THR A 131 5.09 -10.08 -9.03
N THR A 132 6.01 -10.90 -9.56
CA THR A 132 5.85 -12.36 -9.63
C THR A 132 5.83 -12.96 -8.22
N GLU A 133 6.80 -12.60 -7.39
CA GLU A 133 6.90 -13.10 -6.01
C GLU A 133 5.77 -12.59 -5.12
N TRP A 134 5.40 -11.31 -5.25
CA TRP A 134 4.28 -10.70 -4.54
C TRP A 134 2.97 -11.47 -4.77
N LEU A 135 2.66 -11.78 -6.03
CA LEU A 135 1.44 -12.50 -6.39
C LEU A 135 1.46 -13.95 -5.85
N GLU A 136 2.59 -14.64 -5.94
CA GLU A 136 2.73 -16.00 -5.39
C GLU A 136 2.58 -15.99 -3.86
N ILE A 137 3.19 -15.01 -3.18
CA ILE A 137 3.05 -14.85 -1.73
C ILE A 137 1.59 -14.58 -1.36
N LYS A 138 0.89 -13.68 -2.07
CA LYS A 138 -0.54 -13.42 -1.86
C LYS A 138 -1.39 -14.68 -2.00
N ASP A 139 -1.13 -15.49 -3.00
CA ASP A 139 -1.90 -16.72 -3.25
C ASP A 139 -1.62 -17.81 -2.20
N THR A 140 -0.42 -17.85 -1.62
CA THR A 140 0.03 -18.92 -0.72
C THR A 140 0.06 -18.55 0.76
N VAL A 141 -0.15 -17.28 1.13
CA VAL A 141 0.02 -16.77 2.51
C VAL A 141 -0.76 -17.56 3.56
N THR A 142 -2.01 -17.91 3.28
CA THR A 142 -2.85 -18.63 4.26
C THR A 142 -2.27 -20.00 4.58
N GLU A 143 -1.89 -20.78 3.56
CA GLU A 143 -1.31 -22.11 3.73
C GLU A 143 0.06 -22.04 4.42
N ASN A 144 0.87 -21.04 4.08
CA ASN A 144 2.19 -20.83 4.66
C ASN A 144 2.09 -20.45 6.15
N VAL A 145 1.20 -19.51 6.50
CA VAL A 145 0.96 -19.12 7.90
C VAL A 145 0.46 -20.31 8.73
N GLU A 146 -0.49 -21.08 8.21
CA GLU A 146 -0.97 -22.30 8.89
C GLU A 146 0.16 -23.31 9.11
N THR A 147 1.02 -23.51 8.11
CA THR A 147 2.17 -24.40 8.19
C THR A 147 3.16 -23.93 9.27
N ILE A 148 3.44 -22.63 9.34
CA ILE A 148 4.30 -22.05 10.39
C ILE A 148 3.70 -22.30 11.78
N ILE A 149 2.42 -22.01 11.96
CA ILE A 149 1.70 -22.20 13.22
C ILE A 149 1.76 -23.66 13.70
N GLN A 150 1.57 -24.61 12.78
CA GLN A 150 1.54 -26.05 13.07
C GLN A 150 2.93 -26.68 13.17
N SER A 151 3.98 -25.94 12.85
CA SER A 151 5.35 -26.46 12.89
C SER A 151 5.76 -26.85 14.32
N GLU A 152 6.18 -28.11 14.49
CA GLU A 152 6.78 -28.61 15.74
C GLU A 152 8.28 -28.29 15.83
N LEU A 153 8.88 -27.77 14.75
CA LEU A 153 10.31 -27.41 14.69
C LEU A 153 10.57 -25.99 15.17
N LEU A 154 9.54 -25.15 15.19
CA LEU A 154 9.61 -23.75 15.59
C LEU A 154 9.02 -23.56 16.98
N ASN A 155 9.67 -22.75 17.80
CA ASN A 155 9.09 -22.24 19.02
C ASN A 155 8.12 -21.08 18.71
N ASP A 156 7.33 -20.65 19.69
CA ASP A 156 6.31 -19.63 19.48
C ASP A 156 6.88 -18.27 19.05
N GLU A 157 8.07 -17.87 19.52
CA GLU A 157 8.71 -16.61 19.13
C GLU A 157 9.14 -16.65 17.66
N GLU A 158 9.77 -17.75 17.23
CA GLU A 158 10.17 -17.97 15.83
C GLU A 158 8.95 -18.00 14.88
N LYS A 159 7.81 -18.54 15.35
CA LYS A 159 6.56 -18.51 14.58
C LYS A 159 6.04 -17.08 14.42
N ILE A 160 6.03 -16.30 15.50
CA ILE A 160 5.58 -14.90 15.48
C ILE A 160 6.46 -14.08 14.53
N GLU A 161 7.78 -14.22 14.64
CA GLU A 161 8.75 -13.54 13.77
C GLU A 161 8.51 -13.87 12.30
N LYS A 162 8.41 -15.16 11.96
CA LYS A 162 8.18 -15.60 10.57
C LYS A 162 6.86 -15.12 9.99
N ILE A 163 5.79 -15.13 10.79
CA ILE A 163 4.47 -14.66 10.36
C ILE A 163 4.46 -13.13 10.21
N ASN A 164 5.22 -12.41 11.03
CA ASN A 164 5.31 -10.95 10.97
C ASN A 164 5.87 -10.45 9.62
N HIS A 165 6.74 -11.20 8.95
CA HIS A 165 7.24 -10.82 7.62
C HIS A 165 6.14 -10.74 6.55
N TYR A 166 5.03 -11.44 6.72
CA TYR A 166 3.90 -11.39 5.78
C TYR A 166 3.09 -10.10 5.89
N GLY A 167 3.30 -9.26 6.92
CA GLY A 167 2.63 -7.98 7.02
C GLY A 167 1.10 -8.12 7.09
N LEU A 168 0.41 -7.27 6.34
CA LEU A 168 -1.05 -7.25 6.21
C LEU A 168 -1.60 -8.53 5.55
N LEU A 169 -0.82 -9.23 4.72
CA LEU A 169 -1.26 -10.45 4.04
C LEU A 169 -1.61 -11.57 5.04
N ALA A 170 -0.96 -11.59 6.21
CA ALA A 170 -1.20 -12.61 7.22
C ALA A 170 -2.38 -12.31 8.15
N VAL A 171 -2.97 -11.10 8.11
CA VAL A 171 -4.01 -10.68 9.08
C VAL A 171 -5.17 -11.67 9.12
N LEU A 172 -5.69 -12.07 7.95
CA LEU A 172 -6.82 -13.00 7.88
C LEU A 172 -6.51 -14.38 8.46
N ALA A 173 -5.34 -14.91 8.12
CA ALA A 173 -4.88 -16.20 8.62
C ALA A 173 -4.67 -16.16 10.14
N ILE A 174 -4.07 -15.08 10.66
CA ILE A 174 -3.88 -14.84 12.09
C ILE A 174 -5.22 -14.78 12.81
N GLU A 175 -6.17 -13.99 12.31
CA GLU A 175 -7.47 -13.82 12.97
C GLU A 175 -8.28 -15.11 12.94
N SER A 176 -8.27 -15.83 11.82
CA SER A 176 -8.86 -17.17 11.72
C SER A 176 -8.30 -18.06 12.83
N TYR A 177 -6.97 -18.12 12.99
CA TYR A 177 -6.32 -18.90 14.05
C TYR A 177 -6.70 -18.45 15.47
N VAL A 178 -6.64 -17.14 15.74
CA VAL A 178 -6.94 -16.56 17.05
C VAL A 178 -8.39 -16.88 17.47
N ASN A 179 -9.32 -16.76 16.52
CA ASN A 179 -10.76 -16.94 16.73
C ASN A 179 -11.22 -18.40 16.76
N THR A 180 -10.50 -19.34 16.15
CA THR A 180 -10.97 -20.73 15.96
C THR A 180 -10.64 -21.73 17.07
N ALA A 181 -10.05 -21.35 18.21
CA ALA A 181 -9.69 -22.38 19.21
C ALA A 181 -9.96 -22.06 20.67
N GLU A 182 -11.04 -22.67 21.18
CA GLU A 182 -11.04 -23.28 22.50
C GLU A 182 -10.27 -24.63 22.43
N GLY A 183 -9.14 -24.75 23.13
CA GLY A 183 -8.72 -26.06 23.70
C GLY A 183 -7.37 -26.68 23.35
N ARG A 184 -6.57 -26.22 22.37
CA ARG A 184 -5.25 -26.84 22.06
C ARG A 184 -4.12 -25.90 21.61
N GLN A 185 -4.29 -24.59 21.72
CA GLN A 185 -3.33 -23.63 21.19
C GLN A 185 -2.57 -22.91 22.30
N SER A 186 -1.30 -22.59 22.07
CA SER A 186 -0.47 -21.82 23.02
C SER A 186 -1.09 -20.44 23.26
N SER A 187 -1.39 -20.13 24.52
CA SER A 187 -1.89 -18.80 24.90
C SER A 187 -0.89 -17.69 24.59
N PHE A 188 0.40 -18.03 24.58
CA PHE A 188 1.47 -17.09 24.25
C PHE A 188 1.47 -16.80 22.74
N LEU A 189 1.45 -17.82 21.89
CA LEU A 189 1.38 -17.63 20.43
C LEU A 189 0.17 -16.79 20.02
N LYS A 190 -1.01 -17.07 20.59
CA LYS A 190 -2.22 -16.25 20.34
C LYS A 190 -2.02 -14.78 20.72
N ALA A 191 -1.48 -14.52 21.90
CA ALA A 191 -1.26 -13.15 22.36
C ALA A 191 -0.22 -12.42 21.48
N GLY A 192 0.84 -13.13 21.08
CA GLY A 192 1.88 -12.60 20.19
C GLY A 192 1.35 -12.26 18.81
N LEU A 193 0.62 -13.16 18.16
CA LEU A 193 0.04 -12.91 16.84
C LEU A 193 -1.03 -11.81 16.88
N LYS A 194 -1.83 -11.74 17.96
CA LYS A 194 -2.74 -10.61 18.16
C LYS A 194 -1.98 -9.28 18.26
N HIS A 195 -0.86 -9.28 18.97
CA HIS A 195 -0.02 -8.08 19.09
C HIS A 195 0.58 -7.66 17.75
N VAL A 196 0.97 -8.61 16.89
CA VAL A 196 1.41 -8.32 15.52
C VAL A 196 0.34 -7.55 14.75
N VAL A 197 -0.91 -8.06 14.71
CA VAL A 197 -2.01 -7.36 14.01
C VAL A 197 -2.28 -5.99 14.61
N GLU A 198 -2.27 -5.86 15.95
CA GLU A 198 -2.43 -4.57 16.63
C GLU A 198 -1.29 -3.58 16.33
N SER A 199 -0.09 -4.06 16.01
CA SER A 199 1.09 -3.22 15.73
C SER A 199 0.99 -2.45 14.42
N TYR A 200 0.19 -2.93 13.46
CA TYR A 200 -0.07 -2.22 12.21
C TYR A 200 -0.98 -0.99 12.39
N ASN A 201 -1.59 -0.81 13.56
CA ASN A 201 -2.37 0.38 13.94
C ASN A 201 -3.46 0.76 12.90
N LEU A 202 -4.09 -0.25 12.31
CA LEU A 202 -5.14 -0.08 11.30
C LEU A 202 -6.42 0.48 11.92
N ASP A 203 -7.06 1.43 11.23
CA ASP A 203 -8.40 1.86 11.57
C ASP A 203 -9.49 0.89 11.06
N GLU A 204 -10.75 1.10 11.47
CA GLU A 204 -11.86 0.21 11.10
C GLU A 204 -12.07 0.10 9.59
N LYS A 205 -11.80 1.16 8.82
CA LYS A 205 -11.93 1.15 7.36
C LYS A 205 -10.76 0.42 6.71
N GLU A 206 -9.56 0.61 7.23
CA GLU A 206 -8.38 -0.10 6.75
C GLU A 206 -8.50 -1.60 6.99
N ILE A 207 -9.04 -2.00 8.14
CA ILE A 207 -9.38 -3.40 8.42
C ILE A 207 -10.38 -3.94 7.38
N GLU A 208 -11.47 -3.21 7.09
CA GLU A 208 -12.44 -3.60 6.05
C GLU A 208 -11.77 -3.78 4.69
N LEU A 209 -10.88 -2.87 4.31
CA LEU A 209 -10.12 -2.96 3.05
C LEU A 209 -9.17 -4.16 3.03
N VAL A 210 -8.50 -4.48 4.14
CA VAL A 210 -7.65 -5.68 4.24
C VAL A 210 -8.47 -6.95 3.97
N TYR A 211 -9.69 -7.05 4.49
CA TYR A 211 -10.61 -8.17 4.20
C TYR A 211 -11.12 -8.21 2.75
N GLU A 212 -11.15 -7.07 2.06
CA GLU A 212 -11.57 -7.02 0.65
C GLU A 212 -10.42 -7.34 -0.32
N LEU A 213 -9.19 -7.06 0.08
CA LEU A 213 -8.00 -7.21 -0.76
C LEU A 213 -7.37 -8.61 -0.72
N PHE A 214 -7.54 -9.33 0.39
CA PHE A 214 -6.92 -10.64 0.67
C PHE A 214 -7.99 -11.66 1.08
#